data_AF-A0A6I1ZEZ9-F1
#
_entry.id   AF-A0A6I1ZEZ9-F1
#
_cell.length_a   1.000
_cell.length_b   1.000
_cell.length_c   1.000
_cell.angle_alpha   90.00
_cell.angle_beta   90.00
_cell.angle_gamma   90.00
#
_symmetry.space_group_name_H-M   'P 1'
#
loop_
_entity.id
_entity.type
_entity.pdbx_description
1 polymer ?
#
loop_
_entity_poly.entity_id
_entity_poly.type
_entity_poly.pdbx_seq_one_letter_code
_entity_poly.pdbx_strand_id
1 'polypeptide(L)' 'MLDNFKRLYVEPHLSQGYRVAYIGDGYSDIIPAGLVDYVFARDDLLNHYREQNLKCTPFNDLNDVVRGLESIA' A
#
# COMPACT_ATOMS: atom_id res chain seq x y z
N MET A 1 3.36 16.95 -13.42
CA MET A 1 2.18 16.13 -13.12
C MET A 1 2.70 14.89 -12.43
N LEU A 2 2.38 14.64 -11.17
CA LEU A 2 2.77 13.39 -10.51
C LEU A 2 2.06 12.27 -11.27
N ASP A 3 2.83 11.49 -12.01
CA ASP A 3 2.30 10.49 -12.92
C ASP A 3 1.76 9.33 -12.07
N ASN A 4 0.44 9.27 -11.96
CA ASN A 4 -0.23 8.38 -11.04
C ASN A 4 -0.56 7.03 -11.68
N PHE A 5 0.27 6.61 -12.64
CA PHE A 5 0.01 5.45 -13.49
C PHE A 5 -0.11 4.16 -12.68
N LYS A 6 0.54 4.06 -11.50
CA LYS A 6 0.43 2.92 -10.58
C LYS A 6 -1.03 2.68 -10.14
N ARG A 7 -1.86 3.72 -10.07
CA ARG A 7 -3.31 3.62 -9.82
C ARG A 7 -4.02 2.73 -10.85
N LEU A 8 -3.58 2.78 -12.12
CA LEU A 8 -4.18 1.99 -13.20
C LEU A 8 -3.98 0.48 -13.01
N TYR A 9 -3.05 0.06 -12.16
CA TYR A 9 -2.89 -1.34 -11.79
C TYR A 9 -3.76 -1.74 -10.59
N VAL A 10 -4.22 -0.80 -9.77
CA VAL A 10 -5.02 -1.08 -8.57
C VAL A 10 -6.52 -1.09 -8.88
N GLU A 11 -7.00 -0.05 -9.55
CA GLU A 11 -8.45 0.13 -9.77
C GLU A 11 -9.14 -0.99 -10.53
N PRO A 12 -8.54 -1.59 -11.60
CA PRO A 12 -9.20 -2.68 -12.30
C PRO A 12 -9.39 -3.91 -11.42
N HIS A 13 -8.41 -4.23 -10.57
CA HIS A 13 -8.50 -5.38 -9.66
C HIS A 13 -9.57 -5.15 -8.57
N LEU A 14 -9.62 -3.95 -7.99
CA LEU A 14 -10.69 -3.59 -7.07
C LEU A 14 -12.07 -3.68 -7.76
N SER A 15 -12.18 -3.17 -9.00
CA SER A 15 -13.42 -3.20 -9.78
C SER A 15 -13.86 -4.63 -10.16
N GLN A 16 -12.93 -5.57 -10.21
CA GLN A 16 -13.20 -6.99 -10.44
C GLN A 16 -13.55 -7.75 -9.14
N GLY A 17 -13.57 -7.08 -7.99
CA GLY A 17 -13.92 -7.67 -6.70
C GLY A 17 -12.75 -8.32 -5.96
N TYR A 18 -11.50 -8.11 -6.39
CA TYR A 18 -10.34 -8.59 -5.66
C TYR A 18 -10.10 -7.78 -4.39
N ARG A 19 -9.65 -8.47 -3.33
CA ARG A 19 -8.95 -7.82 -2.21
C ARG A 19 -7.52 -7.54 -2.65
N VAL A 20 -7.11 -6.27 -2.63
CA VAL A 20 -5.76 -5.84 -3.04
C VAL A 20 -4.98 -5.43 -1.81
N ALA A 21 -3.76 -5.96 -1.66
CA ALA A 21 -2.77 -5.47 -0.72
C ALA A 21 -1.70 -4.68 -1.49
N TYR A 22 -1.40 -3.47 -1.04
CA TYR A 22 -0.39 -2.60 -1.65
C TYR A 22 0.89 -2.62 -0.83
N ILE A 23 2.05 -2.76 -1.48
CA ILE A 23 3.36 -2.77 -0.82
C ILE A 23 4.24 -1.72 -1.50
N GLY A 24 4.74 -0.75 -0.75
CA GLY A 24 5.53 0.35 -1.31
C GLY A 24 6.35 1.13 -0.29
N ASP A 25 7.17 2.04 -0.80
CA ASP A 25 8.18 2.77 -0.03
C ASP A 25 8.22 4.26 -0.34
N GLY A 26 7.79 4.70 -1.53
CA GLY A 26 7.99 6.08 -2.00
C GLY A 26 6.73 6.96 -2.04
N TYR A 27 6.94 8.27 -2.20
CA TYR A 27 5.86 9.25 -2.41
C TYR A 27 4.97 8.94 -3.63
N SER A 28 5.52 8.28 -4.66
CA SER A 28 4.77 7.86 -5.85
C SER A 28 3.66 6.85 -5.54
N ASP A 29 3.73 6.20 -4.38
CA ASP A 29 2.83 5.15 -3.95
C ASP A 29 1.66 5.66 -3.11
N ILE A 30 1.68 6.93 -2.69
CA ILE A 30 0.66 7.50 -1.78
C ILE A 30 -0.74 7.34 -2.35
N ILE A 31 -0.95 7.72 -3.61
CA ILE A 31 -2.29 7.65 -4.18
C ILE A 31 -2.76 6.21 -4.39
N PRO A 32 -2.02 5.29 -5.05
CA PRO A 32 -2.50 3.92 -5.21
C PRO A 32 -2.62 3.17 -3.88
N ALA A 33 -1.75 3.42 -2.90
CA ALA A 33 -1.87 2.84 -1.56
C ALA A 33 -3.12 3.33 -0.82
N GLY A 34 -3.54 4.57 -1.03
CA GLY A 34 -4.76 5.13 -0.44
C GLY A 34 -6.07 4.55 -0.99
N LEU A 35 -6.03 3.73 -2.05
CA LEU A 35 -7.21 3.10 -2.66
C LEU A 35 -7.55 1.73 -2.06
N VAL A 36 -6.68 1.17 -1.23
CA VAL A 36 -6.81 -0.20 -0.72
C VAL A 36 -6.89 -0.22 0.81
N ASP A 37 -7.45 -1.29 1.36
CA ASP A 37 -7.57 -1.46 2.81
C ASP A 37 -6.27 -1.94 3.48
N TYR A 38 -5.41 -2.63 2.73
CA TYR A 38 -4.19 -3.24 3.25
C TYR A 38 -2.95 -2.63 2.60
N VAL A 39 -2.20 -1.86 3.38
CA VAL A 39 -0.99 -1.18 2.93
C VAL A 39 0.20 -1.62 3.77
N PHE A 40 1.23 -2.12 3.10
CA PHE A 40 2.56 -2.33 3.66
C PHE A 40 3.45 -1.17 3.22
N ALA A 41 3.96 -0.41 4.19
CA ALA A 41 4.72 0.79 3.92
C ALA A 41 6.09 0.77 4.60
N ARG A 42 7.09 1.33 3.93
CA ARG A 42 8.40 1.68 4.51
C ARG A 42 8.82 3.07 4.05
N ASP A 43 9.94 3.54 4.59
CA ASP A 43 10.59 4.79 4.17
C ASP A 43 9.61 5.98 4.05
N ASP A 44 9.56 6.67 2.91
CA ASP A 44 8.77 7.89 2.72
C ASP A 44 7.26 7.65 2.79
N LEU A 45 6.79 6.51 2.26
CA LEU A 45 5.37 6.15 2.32
C LEU A 45 4.94 5.92 3.78
N LEU A 46 5.78 5.28 4.59
CA LEU A 46 5.51 5.06 6.01
C LEU A 46 5.49 6.37 6.79
N ASN A 47 6.44 7.27 6.50
CA ASN A 47 6.46 8.60 7.12
C ASN A 47 5.20 9.38 6.80
N HIS A 48 4.77 9.39 5.53
CA HIS A 48 3.52 10.02 5.12
C HIS A 48 2.30 9.47 5.87
N TYR A 49 2.16 8.14 5.95
CA TYR A 49 1.04 7.53 6.67
C TYR A 49 1.04 7.87 8.16
N ARG A 50 2.22 7.91 8.81
CA ARG A 50 2.35 8.31 10.21
C ARG A 50 1.97 9.77 10.44
N GLU A 51 2.47 10.68 9.61
CA GLU A 51 2.16 12.11 9.69
C GLU A 51 0.66 12.39 9.52
N GLN A 52 0.00 11.62 8.65
CA GLN A 52 -1.43 11.75 8.38
C GLN A 52 -2.32 10.90 9.30
N ASN A 53 -1.75 10.18 10.28
CA ASN A 53 -2.46 9.21 11.14
C ASN A 53 -3.27 8.16 10.34
N LEU A 54 -2.77 7.74 9.18
CA LEU A 54 -3.36 6.70 8.34
C LEU A 54 -2.85 5.31 8.77
N LYS A 55 -3.72 4.30 8.62
CA LYS A 55 -3.37 2.91 8.93
C LYS A 55 -2.50 2.32 7.82
N CYS A 56 -1.35 1.77 8.21
CA CYS A 56 -0.52 0.89 7.38
C CYS A 56 0.25 -0.08 8.29
N THR A 57 0.77 -1.15 7.69
CA THR A 57 1.66 -2.10 8.34
C THR A 57 3.10 -1.78 7.93
N PRO A 58 4.00 -1.41 8.86
CA PRO A 58 5.40 -1.20 8.53
C PRO A 58 6.08 -2.53 8.17
N PHE A 59 7.05 -2.51 7.25
CA PHE A 59 7.85 -3.69 6.91
C PHE A 59 9.33 -3.31 6.68
N ASN A 60 10.25 -4.21 7.03
CA ASN A 60 11.67 -4.08 6.75
C ASN A 60 12.09 -4.93 5.56
N ASP A 61 11.51 -6.13 5.45
CA ASP A 61 11.75 -7.08 4.38
C ASP A 61 10.46 -7.73 3.89
N LEU A 62 10.55 -8.60 2.89
CA LEU A 62 9.38 -9.31 2.35
C LEU A 62 8.87 -10.41 3.31
N ASN A 63 9.65 -10.84 4.30
CA ASN A 63 9.17 -11.79 5.31
C ASN A 63 8.19 -11.12 6.29
N ASP A 64 8.37 -9.84 6.60
CA ASP A 64 7.39 -9.02 7.33
C ASP A 64 6.06 -8.95 6.55
N VAL A 65 6.13 -8.75 5.22
CA VAL A 65 4.95 -8.72 4.35
C VAL A 65 4.21 -10.05 4.37
N VAL A 66 4.91 -11.18 4.21
CA VAL A 66 4.30 -12.52 4.24
C VAL A 66 3.59 -12.75 5.59
N ARG A 67 4.25 -12.47 6.71
CA ARG A 67 3.62 -12.59 8.05
C ARG A 67 2.40 -11.70 8.22
N GLY A 68 2.44 -10.48 7.67
CA GLY A 68 1.28 -9.60 7.67
C GLY A 68 0.13 -10.13 6.81
N LEU A 69 0.43 -10.74 5.66
CA LEU A 69 -0.56 -11.37 4.79
C LEU A 69 -1.24 -12.57 5.47
N GLU A 70 -0.51 -13.36 6.25
CA GLU A 70 -1.08 -14.47 7.05
C GLU A 70 -2.11 -13.98 8.08
N SER A 71 -2.00 -12.73 8.55
CA SER A 71 -2.93 -12.16 9.53
C SER A 71 -4.25 -11.63 8.94
N ILE A 72 -4.33 -11.49 7.61
CA ILE A 72 -5.50 -10.96 6.88
C ILE A 72 -6.22 -12.02 6.03
N ALA A 73 -5.64 -13.21 5.96
CA ALA A 73 -6.13 -14.38 5.23
C ALA A 73 -7.28 -15.08 5.97
#